data_AF-A0A7J8ZN66-F1
#
_entry.id   AF-A0A7J8ZN66-F1
#
_cell.length_a   1.000
_cell.length_b   1.000
_cell.length_c   1.000
_cell.angle_alpha   90.00
_cell.angle_beta   90.00
_cell.angle_gamma   90.00
#
_symmetry.space_group_name_H-M   'P 1'
#
loop_
_entity.id
_entity.type
_entity.pdbx_description
1 polymer ?
#
loop_
_entity_poly.entity_id
_entity_poly.type
_entity_poly.pdbx_seq_one_letter_code
_entity_poly.pdbx_strand_id
1 'polypeptide(L)'
;MSRASGKQDLEELMKEVQEARRIKMLHQPSKVMDMEHELRALRVQLAEKSKHSLLLQKELARSKRVKENLSHLYELDGAEVLGSYLRVKPCSDIAPELSKCAIQWYRFSSEGGKKELISGARKSVYAPEPFDVGRILQVEIIYDGQLIMLTTTGAIDPAAAGLGNYVEALVWKHDVEFN
;
A
#
# COMPACT_ATOMS: atom_id res chain seq x y z
N MET A 1 11.02 83.54 29.13
CA MET A 1 12.00 82.93 28.21
C MET A 1 11.47 81.68 27.46
N SER A 2 10.19 81.29 27.55
CA SER A 2 9.73 79.95 27.11
C SER A 2 9.08 79.85 25.72
N ARG A 3 8.82 80.98 25.03
CA ARG A 3 8.02 81.00 23.79
C ARG A 3 8.85 80.82 22.49
N ALA A 4 10.16 81.03 22.57
CA ALA A 4 11.09 80.85 21.44
C ALA A 4 11.53 79.38 21.31
N SER A 5 11.77 78.69 22.44
CA SER A 5 12.14 77.27 22.49
C SER A 5 11.09 76.37 21.83
N GLY A 6 9.80 76.53 22.18
CA GLY A 6 8.74 75.69 21.62
C GLY A 6 8.44 75.91 20.13
N LYS A 7 8.85 77.06 19.55
CA LYS A 7 8.78 77.27 18.09
C LYS A 7 9.91 76.53 17.38
N GLN A 8 11.11 76.55 17.97
CA GLN A 8 12.29 75.91 17.42
C GLN A 8 12.16 74.37 17.48
N ASP A 9 11.64 73.83 18.59
CA ASP A 9 11.34 72.40 18.74
C ASP A 9 10.26 71.92 17.75
N LEU A 10 9.24 72.75 17.49
CA LEU A 10 8.18 72.42 16.52
C LEU A 10 8.75 72.36 15.09
N GLU A 11 9.69 73.24 14.77
CA GLU A 11 10.30 73.35 13.44
C GLU A 11 11.31 72.24 13.17
N GLU A 12 12.03 71.80 14.22
CA GLU A 12 12.88 70.61 14.18
C GLU A 12 12.05 69.33 14.03
N LEU A 13 10.96 69.20 14.79
CA LEU A 13 10.01 68.08 14.65
C LEU A 13 9.40 68.03 13.25
N MET A 14 9.06 69.19 12.65
CA MET A 14 8.56 69.26 11.28
C MET A 14 9.59 68.73 10.27
N LYS A 15 10.88 69.00 10.46
CA LYS A 15 11.94 68.46 9.61
C LYS A 15 12.11 66.95 9.78
N GLU A 16 12.08 66.45 11.01
CA GLU A 16 12.16 65.00 11.26
C GLU A 16 11.00 64.24 10.65
N VAL A 17 9.77 64.77 10.75
CA VAL A 17 8.58 64.17 10.13
C VAL A 17 8.70 64.14 8.60
N GLN A 18 9.24 65.20 8.00
CA GLN A 18 9.48 65.24 6.56
C GLN A 18 10.54 64.22 6.12
N GLU A 19 11.64 64.09 6.87
CA GLU A 19 12.70 63.12 6.56
C GLU A 19 12.20 61.68 6.75
N ALA A 20 11.46 61.39 7.82
CA ALA A 20 10.83 60.09 8.04
C ALA A 20 9.85 59.71 6.91
N ARG A 21 9.08 60.69 6.40
CA ARG A 21 8.22 60.47 5.21
C ARG A 21 9.04 60.17 3.97
N ARG A 22 10.14 60.88 3.74
CA ARG A 22 11.03 60.67 2.60
C ARG A 22 11.68 59.29 2.63
N ILE A 23 12.21 58.88 3.77
CA ILE A 23 12.77 57.54 4.00
C ILE A 23 11.70 56.48 3.75
N LYS A 24 10.49 56.64 4.28
CA LYS A 24 9.37 55.71 4.05
C LYS A 24 9.03 55.57 2.56
N MET A 25 8.98 56.69 1.83
CA MET A 25 8.71 56.69 0.38
C MET A 25 9.80 56.03 -0.45
N LEU A 26 11.06 56.09 -0.01
CA LEU A 26 12.19 55.40 -0.66
C LEU A 26 12.17 53.88 -0.44
N HIS A 27 11.80 53.43 0.77
CA HIS A 27 11.86 52.00 1.12
C HIS A 27 10.59 51.22 0.79
N GLN A 28 9.42 51.89 0.70
CA GLN A 28 8.16 51.23 0.37
C GLN A 28 8.17 50.56 -1.01
N PRO A 29 8.67 51.19 -2.10
CA PRO A 29 8.81 50.53 -3.39
C PRO A 29 9.78 49.33 -3.36
N SER A 30 10.88 49.42 -2.59
CA SER A 30 11.82 48.31 -2.43
C SER A 30 11.14 47.07 -1.85
N LYS A 31 10.35 47.23 -0.78
CA LYS A 31 9.61 46.12 -0.16
C LYS A 31 8.62 45.46 -1.13
N VAL A 32 7.94 46.28 -1.95
CA VAL A 32 7.01 45.77 -2.96
C VAL A 32 7.76 44.95 -4.01
N MET A 33 8.91 45.46 -4.49
CA MET A 33 9.76 44.73 -5.44
C MET A 33 10.25 43.40 -4.87
N ASP A 34 10.73 43.38 -3.62
CA ASP A 34 11.20 42.15 -2.95
C ASP A 34 10.08 41.11 -2.87
N MET A 35 8.88 41.52 -2.45
CA MET A 35 7.70 40.64 -2.42
C MET A 35 7.30 40.14 -3.82
N GLU A 36 7.42 40.97 -4.86
CA GLU A 36 7.16 40.54 -6.24
C GLU A 36 8.20 39.54 -6.75
N HIS A 37 9.46 39.67 -6.33
CA HIS A 37 10.49 38.68 -6.63
C HIS A 37 10.23 37.35 -5.91
N GLU A 38 9.88 37.39 -4.62
CA GLU A 38 9.50 36.20 -3.85
C GLU A 38 8.27 35.50 -4.45
N LEU A 39 7.22 36.25 -4.80
CA LEU A 39 6.02 35.69 -5.45
C LEU A 39 6.35 35.02 -6.78
N ARG A 40 7.24 35.62 -7.58
CA ARG A 40 7.71 35.00 -8.83
C ARG A 40 8.47 33.70 -8.55
N ALA A 41 9.38 33.69 -7.58
CA ALA A 41 10.13 32.49 -7.20
C ALA A 41 9.20 31.36 -6.74
N LEU A 42 8.22 31.67 -5.89
CA LEU A 42 7.23 30.71 -5.41
C LEU A 42 6.38 30.14 -6.54
N ARG A 43 5.95 30.96 -7.51
CA ARG A 43 5.21 30.49 -8.69
C ARG A 43 6.03 29.52 -9.54
N VAL A 44 7.32 29.79 -9.72
CA VAL A 44 8.23 28.88 -10.45
C VAL A 44 8.36 27.55 -9.71
N GLN A 45 8.62 27.59 -8.40
CA GLN A 45 8.71 26.37 -7.59
C GLN A 45 7.41 25.57 -7.60
N LEU A 46 6.25 26.25 -7.55
CA LEU A 46 4.95 25.60 -7.64
C LEU A 46 4.78 24.91 -9.00
N ALA A 47 5.10 25.58 -10.10
CA ALA A 47 5.02 25.00 -11.44
C ALA A 47 5.92 23.75 -11.60
N GLU A 48 7.13 23.81 -11.06
CA GLU A 48 8.08 22.69 -11.07
C GLU A 48 7.57 21.52 -10.21
N LYS A 49 7.11 21.78 -8.98
CA LYS A 49 6.50 20.76 -8.11
C LYS A 49 5.24 20.15 -8.73
N SER A 50 4.40 20.95 -9.38
CA SER A 50 3.22 20.46 -10.11
C SER A 50 3.61 19.54 -11.27
N LYS A 51 4.69 19.85 -12.01
CA LYS A 51 5.22 18.98 -13.06
C LYS A 51 5.70 17.65 -12.50
N HIS A 52 6.47 17.66 -11.40
CA HIS A 52 6.93 16.45 -10.74
C HIS A 52 5.78 15.60 -10.20
N SER A 53 4.78 16.23 -9.57
CA SER A 53 3.57 15.55 -9.10
C SER A 53 2.85 14.83 -10.25
N LEU A 54 2.70 15.49 -11.40
CA LEU A 54 2.05 14.91 -12.57
C LEU A 54 2.86 13.74 -13.17
N LEU A 55 4.19 13.81 -13.16
CA LEU A 55 5.05 12.69 -13.57
C LEU A 55 4.89 11.50 -12.64
N LEU A 56 4.92 11.72 -11.33
CA LEU A 56 4.70 10.67 -10.32
C LEU A 56 3.31 10.05 -10.46
N GLN A 57 2.26 10.86 -10.68
CA GLN A 57 0.92 10.33 -10.92
C GLN A 57 0.85 9.44 -12.17
N LYS A 58 1.53 9.80 -13.26
CA LYS A 58 1.62 8.97 -14.47
C LYS A 58 2.37 7.66 -14.22
N GLU A 59 3.46 7.71 -13.46
CA GLU A 59 4.25 6.53 -13.08
C GLU A 59 3.43 5.59 -12.18
N LEU A 60 2.74 6.13 -11.19
CA LEU A 60 1.81 5.37 -10.33
C LEU A 60 0.67 4.74 -11.14
N ALA A 61 0.08 5.49 -12.09
CA ALA A 61 -0.95 4.94 -12.97
C ALA A 61 -0.41 3.80 -13.86
N ARG A 62 0.84 3.91 -14.33
CA ARG A 62 1.51 2.84 -15.09
C ARG A 62 1.75 1.60 -14.23
N SER A 63 2.25 1.78 -13.00
CA SER A 63 2.46 0.69 -12.04
C SER A 63 1.15 -0.01 -11.67
N LYS A 64 0.07 0.76 -11.45
CA LYS A 64 -1.26 0.20 -11.15
C LYS A 64 -1.79 -0.68 -12.29
N ARG A 65 -1.64 -0.25 -13.55
CA ARG A 65 -2.01 -1.07 -14.71
C ARG A 65 -1.20 -2.37 -14.80
N VAL A 66 0.08 -2.34 -14.44
CA VAL A 66 0.89 -3.57 -14.37
C VAL A 66 0.33 -4.49 -13.29
N LYS A 67 0.03 -3.98 -12.09
CA LYS A 67 -0.56 -4.78 -10.99
C LYS A 67 -1.89 -5.45 -11.37
N GLU A 68 -2.76 -4.74 -12.11
CA GLU A 68 -4.02 -5.30 -12.64
C GLU A 68 -3.79 -6.39 -13.70
N ASN A 69 -2.72 -6.30 -14.49
CA ASN A 69 -2.35 -7.37 -15.42
C ASN A 69 -1.82 -8.63 -14.69
N LEU A 70 -1.20 -8.47 -13.52
CA LEU A 70 -0.65 -9.59 -12.75
C LEU A 70 -1.72 -10.44 -12.06
N SER A 71 -2.85 -9.85 -11.67
CA SER A 71 -3.95 -10.58 -11.01
C SER A 71 -4.56 -11.68 -11.87
N HIS A 72 -4.27 -11.68 -13.18
CA HIS A 72 -4.72 -12.71 -14.13
C HIS A 72 -3.59 -13.63 -14.60
N LEU A 73 -2.38 -13.54 -14.04
CA LEU A 73 -1.25 -14.39 -14.46
C LEU A 73 -1.31 -15.80 -13.91
N TYR A 74 -1.97 -16.00 -12.78
CA TYR A 74 -2.05 -17.28 -12.10
C TYR A 74 -3.48 -17.58 -11.66
N GLU A 75 -3.84 -18.86 -11.69
CA GLU A 75 -5.09 -19.40 -11.16
C GLU A 75 -4.80 -20.47 -10.13
N LEU A 76 -5.76 -20.70 -9.24
CA LEU A 76 -5.76 -21.82 -8.33
C LEU A 76 -6.57 -22.95 -8.97
N ASP A 77 -5.91 -24.06 -9.27
CA ASP A 77 -6.50 -25.25 -9.88
C ASP A 77 -6.54 -26.40 -8.86
N GLY A 78 -7.63 -27.16 -8.85
CA GLY A 78 -7.84 -28.28 -7.93
C GLY A 78 -9.21 -28.25 -7.26
N ALA A 79 -9.60 -29.39 -6.69
CA ALA A 79 -10.84 -29.47 -5.92
C ALA A 79 -10.65 -28.81 -4.54
N GLU A 80 -11.62 -28.06 -4.07
CA GLU A 80 -11.58 -27.41 -2.76
C GLU A 80 -12.10 -28.37 -1.68
N VAL A 81 -11.54 -29.58 -1.62
CA VAL A 81 -12.02 -30.68 -0.75
C VAL A 81 -10.84 -31.32 0.00
N LEU A 82 -11.04 -31.68 1.26
CA LEU A 82 -10.05 -32.44 2.04
C LEU A 82 -9.71 -33.78 1.37
N GLY A 83 -8.41 -34.06 1.22
CA GLY A 83 -7.90 -35.25 0.53
C GLY A 83 -7.55 -35.02 -0.95
N SER A 84 -7.78 -33.82 -1.46
CA SER A 84 -7.31 -33.38 -2.78
C SER A 84 -6.01 -32.55 -2.67
N TYR A 85 -5.63 -31.88 -3.75
CA TYR A 85 -4.57 -30.87 -3.74
C TYR A 85 -4.95 -29.69 -4.61
N LEU A 86 -4.51 -28.51 -4.19
CA LEU A 86 -4.58 -27.26 -4.91
C LEU A 86 -3.20 -26.96 -5.51
N ARG A 87 -3.17 -26.50 -6.76
CA ARG A 87 -1.95 -26.04 -7.43
C ARG A 87 -2.13 -24.62 -7.95
N VAL A 88 -1.10 -23.81 -7.80
CA VAL A 88 -0.97 -22.57 -8.54
C VAL A 88 -0.55 -22.92 -9.97
N LYS A 89 -1.29 -22.43 -10.95
CA LYS A 89 -1.03 -22.65 -12.37
C LYS A 89 -0.93 -21.30 -13.09
N PRO A 90 0.06 -21.12 -13.98
CA PRO A 90 0.11 -19.94 -14.84
C PRO A 90 -1.03 -19.97 -15.86
N CYS A 91 -1.73 -18.84 -16.04
CA CYS A 91 -2.81 -18.66 -17.01
C CYS A 91 -2.32 -18.10 -18.36
N SER A 92 -1.08 -17.60 -18.42
CA SER A 92 -0.51 -16.92 -19.58
C SER A 92 0.95 -17.29 -19.77
N ASP A 93 1.41 -17.32 -21.02
CA ASP A 93 2.83 -17.53 -21.38
C ASP A 93 3.74 -16.40 -20.90
N ILE A 94 3.16 -15.26 -20.48
CA ILE A 94 3.88 -14.11 -19.92
C ILE A 94 4.10 -14.30 -18.40
N ALA A 95 3.42 -15.27 -17.78
CA ALA A 95 3.54 -15.52 -16.35
C ALA A 95 4.96 -15.99 -16.00
N PRO A 96 5.60 -15.40 -14.97
CA PRO A 96 6.88 -15.86 -14.49
C PRO A 96 6.87 -17.34 -14.10
N GLU A 97 8.06 -17.93 -14.12
CA GLU A 97 8.20 -19.32 -13.68
C GLU A 97 8.04 -19.42 -12.15
N LEU A 98 7.18 -20.33 -11.68
CA LEU A 98 6.89 -20.50 -10.26
C LEU A 98 8.13 -20.86 -9.42
N SER A 99 9.16 -21.46 -10.02
CA SER A 99 10.44 -21.76 -9.37
C SER A 99 11.21 -20.51 -8.93
N LYS A 100 10.95 -19.37 -9.58
CA LYS A 100 11.56 -18.07 -9.28
C LYS A 100 10.70 -17.22 -8.34
N CYS A 101 9.50 -17.68 -8.03
CA CYS A 101 8.56 -16.97 -7.17
C CYS A 101 8.71 -17.45 -5.72
N ALA A 102 8.57 -16.52 -4.77
CA ALA A 102 8.37 -16.89 -3.38
C ALA A 102 6.87 -17.12 -3.14
N ILE A 103 6.51 -18.31 -2.67
CA ILE A 103 5.11 -18.72 -2.47
C ILE A 103 4.88 -18.94 -0.98
N GLN A 104 3.71 -18.54 -0.48
CA GLN A 104 3.30 -18.82 0.89
C GLN A 104 1.78 -18.99 0.98
N TRP A 105 1.35 -20.05 1.64
CA TRP A 105 -0.07 -20.33 1.89
C TRP A 105 -0.53 -19.85 3.26
N TYR A 106 -1.81 -19.50 3.31
CA TYR A 106 -2.51 -19.00 4.48
C TYR A 106 -3.92 -19.59 4.55
N ARG A 107 -4.42 -19.75 5.77
CA ARG A 107 -5.82 -20.09 6.04
C ARG A 107 -6.54 -18.90 6.68
N PHE A 108 -7.80 -18.71 6.33
CA PHE A 108 -8.65 -17.67 6.92
C PHE A 108 -9.62 -18.28 7.92
N SER A 109 -9.66 -17.72 9.13
CA SER A 109 -10.63 -18.13 10.14
C SER A 109 -12.06 -17.69 9.76
N SER A 110 -12.99 -18.65 9.79
CA SER A 110 -14.43 -18.49 9.60
C SER A 110 -15.09 -17.49 10.57
N GLU A 111 -14.50 -17.25 11.75
CA GLU A 111 -15.14 -16.49 12.85
C GLU A 111 -14.59 -15.06 13.02
N GLY A 112 -13.63 -14.62 12.20
CA GLY A 112 -13.07 -13.28 12.40
C GLY A 112 -12.18 -12.73 11.29
N GLY A 113 -12.15 -13.36 10.11
CA GLY A 113 -11.33 -12.90 8.98
C GLY A 113 -9.83 -12.87 9.27
N LYS A 114 -9.39 -13.48 10.37
CA LYS A 114 -7.99 -13.53 10.77
C LYS A 114 -7.24 -14.45 9.81
N LYS A 115 -6.23 -13.89 9.16
CA LYS A 115 -5.30 -14.59 8.29
C LYS A 115 -4.26 -15.31 9.15
N GLU A 116 -4.16 -16.62 9.00
CA GLU A 116 -3.22 -17.48 9.69
C GLU A 116 -2.20 -18.05 8.70
N LEU A 117 -0.92 -17.97 9.07
CA LEU A 117 0.19 -18.49 8.28
C LEU A 117 0.24 -20.02 8.39
N ILE A 118 0.26 -20.72 7.26
CA ILE A 118 0.52 -22.16 7.24
C ILE A 118 2.02 -22.36 7.15
N SER A 119 2.65 -22.64 8.30
CA SER A 119 4.11 -22.77 8.39
C SER A 119 4.62 -23.87 7.46
N GLY A 120 5.65 -23.56 6.67
CA GLY A 120 6.28 -24.52 5.74
C GLY A 120 5.57 -24.70 4.40
N ALA A 121 4.33 -24.22 4.23
CA ALA A 121 3.60 -24.28 2.98
C ALA A 121 4.11 -23.20 1.99
N ARG A 122 5.27 -23.46 1.40
CA ARG A 122 6.00 -22.55 0.48
C ARG A 122 6.11 -23.04 -0.95
N LYS A 123 5.36 -24.09 -1.28
CA LYS A 123 5.36 -24.70 -2.62
C LYS A 123 4.17 -24.20 -3.43
N SER A 124 4.27 -24.31 -4.75
CA SER A 124 3.15 -24.01 -5.66
C SER A 124 1.97 -24.97 -5.52
N VAL A 125 2.16 -26.10 -4.84
CA VAL A 125 1.14 -27.10 -4.57
C VAL A 125 0.92 -27.21 -3.06
N TYR A 126 -0.33 -27.30 -2.65
CA TYR A 126 -0.74 -27.50 -1.27
C TYR A 126 -1.87 -28.52 -1.20
N ALA A 127 -1.74 -29.49 -0.29
CA ALA A 127 -2.80 -30.45 0.00
C ALA A 127 -3.54 -29.97 1.26
N PRO A 128 -4.86 -29.72 1.20
CA PRO A 128 -5.62 -29.32 2.37
C PRO A 128 -5.51 -30.34 3.51
N GLU A 129 -5.33 -29.84 4.71
CA GLU A 129 -5.26 -30.62 5.95
C GLU A 129 -6.60 -30.55 6.71
N PRO A 130 -6.85 -31.41 7.71
CA PRO A 130 -8.08 -31.38 8.49
C PRO A 130 -8.41 -30.02 9.11
N PHE A 131 -7.40 -29.22 9.47
CA PHE A 131 -7.59 -27.86 10.00
C PHE A 131 -8.05 -26.82 8.98
N ASP A 132 -7.92 -27.12 7.68
CA ASP A 132 -8.33 -26.24 6.60
C ASP A 132 -9.82 -26.42 6.24
N VAL A 133 -10.46 -27.51 6.69
CA VAL A 133 -11.89 -27.76 6.44
C VAL A 133 -12.74 -26.63 7.01
N GLY A 134 -13.65 -26.12 6.19
CA GLY A 134 -14.50 -24.97 6.53
C GLY A 134 -13.77 -23.62 6.49
N ARG A 135 -12.51 -23.57 6.05
CA ARG A 135 -11.70 -22.35 5.92
C ARG A 135 -11.48 -22.00 4.45
N ILE A 136 -11.28 -20.72 4.17
CA ILE A 136 -10.82 -20.24 2.86
C ILE A 136 -9.30 -20.26 2.87
N LEU A 137 -8.70 -20.81 1.80
CA LEU A 137 -7.25 -20.78 1.62
C LEU A 137 -6.84 -19.64 0.70
N GLN A 138 -5.73 -19.01 1.04
CA GLN A 138 -5.10 -17.97 0.23
C GLN A 138 -3.64 -18.32 -0.02
N VAL A 139 -3.18 -18.05 -1.23
CA VAL A 139 -1.77 -18.14 -1.60
C VAL A 139 -1.27 -16.78 -2.03
N GLU A 140 -0.14 -16.39 -1.46
CA GLU A 140 0.63 -15.23 -1.88
C GLU A 140 1.80 -15.68 -2.75
N ILE A 141 1.95 -15.02 -3.89
CA ILE A 141 3.03 -15.25 -4.85
C ILE A 141 3.76 -13.93 -5.01
N ILE A 142 5.05 -13.91 -4.68
CA ILE A 142 5.91 -12.74 -4.78
C ILE A 142 6.94 -12.97 -5.88
N TYR A 143 6.96 -12.06 -6.86
CA TYR A 143 7.93 -12.04 -7.94
C TYR A 143 8.37 -10.60 -8.20
N ASP A 144 9.67 -10.34 -8.23
CA ASP A 144 10.25 -9.01 -8.50
C ASP A 144 9.63 -7.88 -7.63
N GLY A 145 9.39 -8.18 -6.35
CA GLY A 145 8.78 -7.25 -5.39
C GLY A 145 7.27 -7.02 -5.57
N GLN A 146 6.64 -7.66 -6.55
CA GLN A 146 5.20 -7.59 -6.79
C GLN A 146 4.48 -8.75 -6.10
N LEU A 147 3.41 -8.44 -5.39
CA LEU A 147 2.57 -9.40 -4.67
C LEU A 147 1.31 -9.72 -5.47
N ILE A 148 1.09 -11.00 -5.73
CA ILE A 148 -0.12 -11.57 -6.31
C ILE A 148 -0.78 -12.43 -5.24
N MET A 149 -2.10 -12.31 -5.10
CA MET A 149 -2.89 -13.08 -4.14
C MET A 149 -3.98 -13.85 -4.88
N LEU A 150 -4.06 -15.15 -4.62
CA LEU A 150 -5.15 -16.01 -5.09
C LEU A 150 -5.86 -16.60 -3.88
N THR A 151 -7.17 -16.77 -3.98
CA THR A 151 -7.99 -17.37 -2.94
C THR A 151 -8.83 -18.50 -3.53
N THR A 152 -9.17 -19.48 -2.71
CA THR A 152 -10.21 -20.46 -3.06
C THR A 152 -11.55 -19.75 -3.30
N THR A 153 -12.39 -20.36 -4.12
CA THR A 153 -13.73 -19.86 -4.45
C THR A 153 -14.67 -19.95 -3.24
N GLY A 154 -14.49 -20.96 -2.40
CA GLY A 154 -15.22 -21.16 -1.16
C GLY A 154 -14.34 -21.69 -0.04
N ALA A 155 -15.02 -22.19 0.99
CA ALA A 155 -14.39 -22.90 2.08
C ALA A 155 -14.04 -24.33 1.64
N ILE A 156 -12.97 -24.90 2.21
CA ILE A 156 -12.61 -26.29 1.91
C ILE A 156 -13.68 -27.24 2.45
N ASP A 157 -14.22 -28.06 1.57
CA ASP A 157 -15.21 -29.08 1.90
C ASP A 157 -14.56 -30.23 2.71
N PRO A 158 -15.32 -30.85 3.62
CA PRO A 158 -14.87 -32.05 4.32
C PRO A 158 -14.61 -33.18 3.31
N ALA A 159 -13.78 -34.14 3.73
CA ALA A 159 -13.56 -35.33 2.92
C ALA A 159 -14.89 -36.06 2.69
N ALA A 160 -14.98 -36.81 1.58
CA ALA A 160 -16.17 -37.58 1.21
C ALA A 160 -16.80 -38.30 2.41
N ALA A 161 -18.13 -38.38 2.41
CA ALA A 161 -18.93 -38.88 3.52
C ALA A 161 -18.38 -40.21 4.09
N GLY A 162 -18.10 -40.24 5.39
CA GLY A 162 -17.68 -41.45 6.11
C GLY A 162 -16.31 -41.38 6.79
N LEU A 163 -15.45 -40.40 6.48
CA LEU A 163 -14.14 -40.28 7.16
C LEU A 163 -14.29 -40.07 8.67
N GLY A 164 -15.27 -39.26 9.12
CA GLY A 164 -15.56 -39.07 10.54
C GLY A 164 -15.91 -40.39 11.24
N ASN A 165 -16.84 -41.15 10.67
CA ASN A 165 -17.26 -42.46 11.20
C ASN A 165 -16.10 -43.47 11.24
N TYR A 166 -15.20 -43.41 10.25
CA TYR A 166 -14.01 -44.24 10.22
C TYR A 166 -13.02 -43.88 11.33
N VAL A 167 -12.77 -42.58 11.54
CA VAL A 167 -11.92 -42.09 12.64
C VAL A 167 -12.52 -42.50 13.98
N GLU A 168 -13.83 -42.35 14.19
CA GLU A 168 -14.51 -42.83 15.39
C GLU A 168 -14.33 -44.33 15.59
N ALA A 169 -14.48 -45.15 14.55
CA ALA A 169 -14.27 -46.59 14.62
C ALA A 169 -12.82 -46.98 14.99
N LEU A 170 -11.83 -46.19 14.57
CA LEU A 170 -10.43 -46.39 14.93
C LEU A 170 -10.12 -46.04 16.39
N VAL A 171 -10.80 -45.07 16.98
CA VAL A 171 -10.64 -44.74 18.42
C VAL A 171 -10.97 -45.93 19.32
N TRP A 172 -11.89 -46.80 18.89
CA TRP A 172 -12.24 -48.03 19.62
C TRP A 172 -11.21 -49.17 19.47
N LYS A 173 -10.23 -49.03 18.58
CA LYS A 173 -9.12 -49.97 18.46
C LYS A 173 -7.92 -49.45 19.26
N HIS A 174 -7.47 -50.24 20.23
CA HIS A 174 -6.40 -49.84 21.15
C HIS A 174 -5.02 -49.68 20.48
N ASP A 175 -4.76 -50.38 19.37
CA ASP A 175 -3.55 -50.22 18.55
C ASP A 175 -3.93 -50.23 17.06
N VAL A 176 -3.66 -49.13 16.38
CA VAL A 176 -3.89 -48.97 14.93
C VAL A 176 -2.58 -48.55 14.30
N GLU A 177 -2.04 -49.40 13.44
CA GLU A 177 -0.87 -49.10 12.62
C GLU A 177 -1.31 -48.75 11.18
N PHE A 178 -0.60 -47.81 10.58
CA PHE A 178 -0.77 -47.42 9.17
C PHE A 178 0.53 -47.77 8.43
N ASN A 179 0.40 -48.34 7.23
CA ASN A 179 1.52 -48.78 6.40
C ASN A 179 2.40 -47.62 5.92
#